data_AF-A0A8T6NAG1-F1
#
_entry.id   AF-A0A8T6NAG1-F1
#
_cell.length_a   1.000
_cell.length_b   1.000
_cell.length_c   1.000
_cell.angle_alpha   90.00
_cell.angle_beta   90.00
_cell.angle_gamma   90.00
#
_symmetry.space_group_name_H-M   'P 1'
#
loop_
_entity.id
_entity.type
_entity.pdbx_description
1 polymer ?
#
loop_
_entity_poly.entity_id
_entity_poly.type
_entity_poly.pdbx_seq_one_letter_code
_entity_poly.pdbx_strand_id
1 'polypeptide(L)' 'MNFLHRNKNKCDQCNEKFSSYEELIYHARHVHHHAIVKCSDCGKEFIHEKDRLHHQRE' A
#
# COMPACT_ATOMS: atom_id res chain seq x y z
N MET A 1 3.32 6.80 9.28
CA MET A 1 4.28 6.56 8.17
C MET A 1 5.62 6.14 8.75
N ASN A 2 5.75 4.87 9.13
CA ASN A 2 7.01 4.19 9.43
C ASN A 2 6.73 2.69 9.36
N PHE A 3 6.56 2.16 8.15
CA PHE A 3 6.32 0.74 7.90
C PHE A 3 7.59 -0.12 8.06
N LEU A 4 8.70 0.54 8.40
CA LEU A 4 10.05 0.02 8.32
C LEU A 4 10.73 0.31 9.65
N HIS A 5 10.60 -0.63 10.58
CA HIS A 5 11.42 -0.60 11.77
C HIS A 5 12.84 -1.02 11.38
N ARG A 6 13.83 -0.19 11.76
CA ARG A 6 15.25 -0.14 11.36
C ARG A 6 16.07 -1.45 11.45
N ASN A 7 15.46 -2.61 11.71
CA ASN A 7 16.17 -3.86 11.92
C ASN A 7 15.44 -5.13 11.42
N LYS A 8 14.37 -5.01 10.64
CA LYS A 8 13.71 -6.20 10.10
C LYS A 8 13.30 -5.97 8.65
N ASN A 9 13.83 -6.80 7.75
CA ASN A 9 13.29 -6.99 6.39
C ASN A 9 11.93 -7.70 6.46
N LYS A 10 11.04 -7.23 7.34
CA LYS A 10 9.79 -7.88 7.66
C LYS A 10 8.71 -6.81 7.64
N CYS A 11 7.65 -7.06 6.90
CA CYS A 11 6.49 -6.19 6.91
C CYS A 11 5.74 -6.32 8.23
N ASP A 12 5.46 -5.19 8.89
CA ASP A 12 4.69 -5.17 10.14
C ASP A 12 3.20 -5.46 9.93
N GLN A 13 2.70 -5.22 8.71
CA GLN A 13 1.28 -5.31 8.38
C GLN A 13 0.83 -6.72 7.94
N CYS A 14 1.67 -7.45 7.20
CA CYS A 14 1.37 -8.85 6.79
C CYS A 14 2.39 -9.88 7.32
N ASN A 15 3.37 -9.45 8.12
CA ASN A 15 4.39 -10.32 8.70
C ASN A 15 5.34 -11.00 7.69
N GLU A 16 5.25 -10.68 6.39
CA GLU A 16 6.11 -11.25 5.34
C GLU A 16 7.56 -10.79 5.48
N LYS A 17 8.49 -11.70 5.16
CA LYS A 17 9.93 -11.46 5.22
C LYS A 17 10.49 -11.33 3.81
N PHE A 18 11.28 -10.30 3.59
CA PHE A 18 11.95 -9.99 2.35
C PHE A 18 13.46 -10.17 2.50
N SER A 19 14.15 -10.39 1.40
CA SER A 19 15.60 -10.56 1.39
C SER A 19 16.31 -9.22 1.52
N SER A 20 15.69 -8.15 1.00
CA SER A 20 16.25 -6.80 0.93
C SER A 20 15.26 -5.75 1.44
N TYR A 21 15.81 -4.63 1.92
CA TYR A 21 15.02 -3.46 2.30
C TYR A 21 14.23 -2.88 1.12
N GLU A 22 14.80 -2.93 -0.09
CA GLU A 22 14.14 -2.47 -1.33
C GLU A 22 12.90 -3.28 -1.66
N GLU A 23 12.97 -4.61 -1.52
CA GLU A 23 11.83 -5.50 -1.69
C GLU A 23 10.77 -5.25 -0.62
N LEU A 24 11.19 -5.00 0.63
CA LEU A 24 10.26 -4.62 1.70
C LEU A 24 9.59 -3.27 1.43
N ILE A 25 10.31 -2.27 0.93
CA ILE A 25 9.75 -0.96 0.53
C ILE A 25 8.75 -1.15 -0.63
N TYR A 26 9.13 -1.91 -1.65
CA TYR A 26 8.29 -2.20 -2.80
C TYR A 26 7.00 -2.89 -2.33
N HIS A 27 7.13 -3.96 -1.54
CA HIS A 27 6.01 -4.65 -0.91
C HIS A 27 5.14 -3.72 -0.10
N ALA A 28 5.71 -2.94 0.83
CA ALA A 28 4.93 -2.04 1.67
C ALA A 28 4.19 -0.97 0.84
N ARG A 29 4.75 -0.52 -0.28
CA ARG A 29 4.08 0.40 -1.21
C ARG A 29 3.06 -0.29 -2.12
N HIS A 30 3.24 -1.56 -2.49
CA HIS A 30 2.37 -2.27 -3.43
C HIS A 30 1.32 -3.16 -2.77
N VAL A 31 1.46 -3.49 -1.49
CA VAL A 31 0.54 -4.34 -0.74
C VAL A 31 -0.08 -3.56 0.41
N HIS A 32 0.72 -2.74 1.07
CA HIS A 32 0.27 -1.86 2.15
C HIS A 32 0.20 -0.40 1.73
N HIS A 33 0.08 -0.12 0.43
CA HIS A 33 -0.33 1.22 0.01
C HIS A 33 -1.57 1.58 0.82
N HIS A 34 -1.43 2.59 1.66
CA HIS A 34 -2.55 3.17 2.38
C HIS A 34 -3.25 4.03 1.35
N ALA A 35 -4.10 3.35 0.61
CA ALA A 35 -4.96 3.92 -0.37
C ALA A 35 -6.04 4.70 0.40
N ILE A 36 -5.88 6.02 0.41
CA ILE A 36 -6.58 6.93 1.32
C ILE A 36 -8.02 7.15 0.88
N VAL A 37 -8.31 6.95 -0.41
CA VAL A 37 -9.60 7.27 -1.01
C VAL A 37 -10.28 6.01 -1.49
N LYS A 38 -11.22 5.54 -0.67
CA LYS A 38 -12.10 4.41 -0.97
C LYS A 38 -13.19 4.82 -1.96
N CYS A 39 -13.40 4.01 -2.99
CA CYS A 39 -14.57 4.10 -3.85
C CYS A 39 -15.79 3.57 -3.10
N SER A 40 -16.86 4.37 -3.03
CA SER A 40 -18.09 4.00 -2.34
C SER A 40 -18.87 2.87 -3.02
N ASP A 41 -18.62 2.65 -4.31
CA ASP A 41 -19.38 1.72 -5.15
C ASP A 41 -18.80 0.29 -5.12
N CYS A 42 -17.49 0.17 -5.33
CA CYS A 42 -16.81 -1.12 -5.40
C CYS A 42 -15.93 -1.44 -4.17
N GLY A 43 -15.75 -0.47 -3.26
CA GLY A 43 -14.90 -0.63 -2.08
C GLY A 43 -13.39 -0.66 -2.36
N LYS A 44 -12.95 -0.48 -3.62
CA LYS A 44 -11.51 -0.36 -3.96
C LYS A 44 -10.92 0.90 -3.36
N GLU A 45 -9.70 0.78 -2.88
CA GLU A 45 -8.96 1.88 -2.29
C GLU A 45 -7.98 2.45 -3.32
N PHE A 46 -7.94 3.78 -3.44
CA PHE A 46 -7.01 4.52 -4.30
C PHE A 46 -6.11 5.44 -3.48
N ILE A 47 -4.90 5.73 -3.97
CA ILE A 47 -3.96 6.63 -3.29
C ILE A 47 -4.29 8.10 -3.58
N HIS A 48 -4.62 8.42 -4.84
CA HIS A 48 -5.04 9.76 -5.22
C HIS A 48 -6.51 9.79 -5.58
N GLU A 49 -7.14 10.91 -5.27
CA GLU A 49 -8.53 11.17 -5.65
C GLU A 49 -8.73 11.12 -7.17
N LYS A 50 -7.75 11.58 -7.97
CA LYS A 50 -7.79 11.49 -9.43
C LYS A 50 -7.93 10.05 -9.93
N ASP A 51 -7.28 9.09 -9.28
CA ASP A 51 -7.32 7.67 -9.66
C ASP A 51 -8.68 7.07 -9.29
N ARG A 52 -9.21 7.42 -8.10
CA ARG A 52 -10.60 7.09 -7.71
C ARG A 52 -11.62 7.65 -8.69
N LEU A 53 -11.49 8.93 -9.05
CA LEU A 53 -12.41 9.63 -9.94
C LEU A 53 -12.32 9.15 -11.39
N HIS A 54 -11.15 8.68 -11.82
CA HIS A 54 -11.02 8.03 -13.12
C HIS A 54 -11.74 6.69 -13.09
N HIS A 55 -11.44 5.85 -12.09
CA HIS A 55 -12.08 4.56 -11.90
C HIS A 55 -13.60 4.65 -11.76
N GLN A 56 -14.12 5.66 -11.06
CA GLN A 56 -15.58 5.86 -10.90
C GLN A 56 -16.27 6.31 -12.20
N ARG A 57 -15.50 6.80 -13.18
CA ARG A 57 -16.02 7.24 -14.49
C ARG A 57 -15.87 6.19 -15.59
N GLU A 58 -15.17 5.09 -15.30
CA GLU A 58 -15.18 3.87 -16.13
C GLU A 58 -16.43 3.04 -15.85
#